data_AF-A0A0G2FU66-F1
#
_entry.id   AF-A0A0G2FU66-F1
#
_cell.length_a   1.000
_cell.length_b   1.000
_cell.length_c   1.000
_cell.angle_alpha   90.00
_cell.angle_beta   90.00
_cell.angle_gamma   90.00
#
_symmetry.space_group_name_H-M   'P 1'
#
loop_
_entity.id
_entity.type
_entity.pdbx_description
1 polymer ?
#
loop_
_entity_poly.entity_id
_entity_poly.type
_entity_poly.pdbx_seq_one_letter_code
_entity_poly.pdbx_strand_id
1 'polypeptide(L)'
;MVTIQELGPCNDAFVTTEFGYRTSMIAGALEDRKEAAIQELTKLIKDKKAVPINYNHCYTDKVHEKRTERVEVQLKKYVPEKISAAASTRRCSLGDHYYKPATDTKEELDRAISKWKDSVTADMEEFSCEESLDCLEAIYKVQLKVFFANVTTQVIERHLMADPCNIFSPMTVLNMSDAKVQSIVSEPESTKRQRMFLSDRIKKLGEGQGIFRIFMDR
;
A
#
# COMPACT_ATOMS: atom_id res chain seq x y z
N MET A 1 -66.12 -27.68 -11.86
CA MET A 1 -64.97 -28.59 -12.05
C MET A 1 -63.86 -27.82 -12.75
N VAL A 2 -62.97 -27.16 -12.01
CA VAL A 2 -61.57 -26.91 -12.39
C VAL A 2 -60.81 -26.77 -11.07
N THR A 3 -59.95 -27.74 -10.81
CA THR A 3 -59.12 -27.85 -9.60
C THR A 3 -57.89 -26.98 -9.77
N ILE A 4 -57.58 -26.14 -8.79
CA ILE A 4 -56.34 -25.37 -8.73
C ILE A 4 -55.20 -26.37 -8.47
N GLN A 5 -54.34 -26.56 -9.45
CA GLN A 5 -53.19 -27.45 -9.37
C GLN A 5 -52.01 -26.66 -8.80
N GLU A 6 -51.58 -27.05 -7.60
CA GLU A 6 -50.45 -26.47 -6.88
C GLU A 6 -49.17 -26.54 -7.73
N LEU A 7 -48.51 -25.39 -7.86
CA LEU A 7 -47.14 -25.30 -8.35
C LEU A 7 -46.22 -25.96 -7.31
N GLY A 8 -45.77 -27.18 -7.61
CA GLY A 8 -44.75 -27.88 -6.83
C GLY A 8 -43.43 -27.09 -6.75
N PRO A 9 -42.57 -27.43 -5.77
CA PRO A 9 -41.39 -26.64 -5.44
C PRO A 9 -40.41 -26.59 -6.61
N CYS A 10 -40.05 -25.36 -7.01
CA CYS A 10 -38.97 -25.11 -7.96
C CYS A 10 -37.69 -25.78 -7.46
N ASN A 11 -37.08 -26.54 -8.34
CA ASN A 11 -35.89 -27.33 -8.12
C ASN A 11 -34.65 -26.40 -8.03
N ASP A 12 -34.48 -25.69 -6.91
CA ASP A 12 -33.36 -24.77 -6.65
C ASP A 12 -32.00 -25.48 -6.53
N ALA A 13 -32.00 -26.82 -6.47
CA ALA A 13 -30.78 -27.62 -6.37
C ALA A 13 -29.99 -27.76 -7.68
N PHE A 14 -30.62 -27.53 -8.85
CA PHE A 14 -29.95 -27.72 -10.14
C PHE A 14 -29.29 -26.44 -10.69
N VAL A 15 -29.80 -25.27 -10.28
CA VAL A 15 -29.26 -23.97 -10.71
C VAL A 15 -27.93 -23.65 -10.01
N THR A 16 -27.70 -24.21 -8.82
CA THR A 16 -26.48 -24.00 -8.03
C THR A 16 -25.27 -24.77 -8.56
N THR A 17 -25.47 -25.87 -9.28
CA THR A 17 -24.38 -26.73 -9.73
C THR A 17 -23.66 -26.17 -10.97
N GLU A 18 -24.37 -25.65 -11.97
CA GLU A 18 -23.75 -25.10 -13.19
C GLU A 18 -23.10 -23.73 -12.99
N PHE A 19 -23.69 -22.85 -12.17
CA PHE A 19 -23.07 -21.55 -11.83
C PHE A 19 -21.83 -21.71 -10.93
N GLY A 20 -21.75 -22.83 -10.20
CA GLY A 20 -20.64 -23.17 -9.33
C GLY A 20 -19.33 -23.41 -10.08
N TYR A 21 -19.36 -24.02 -11.27
CA TYR A 21 -18.12 -24.40 -11.99
C TYR A 21 -17.38 -23.23 -12.66
N ARG A 22 -18.11 -22.26 -13.20
CA ARG A 22 -17.50 -21.04 -13.80
C ARG A 22 -16.83 -20.18 -12.74
N THR A 23 -17.46 -20.09 -11.58
CA THR A 23 -16.95 -19.35 -10.43
C THR A 23 -15.81 -20.11 -9.76
N SER A 24 -15.84 -21.46 -9.73
CA SER A 24 -14.85 -22.26 -8.99
C SER A 24 -13.44 -22.24 -9.58
N MET A 25 -13.27 -22.09 -10.89
CA MET A 25 -11.93 -22.05 -11.49
C MET A 25 -11.19 -20.75 -11.14
N ILE A 26 -11.86 -19.62 -11.32
CA ILE A 26 -11.30 -18.30 -10.98
C ILE A 26 -11.15 -18.19 -9.47
N ALA A 27 -12.16 -18.62 -8.71
CA ALA A 27 -12.11 -18.57 -7.26
C ALA A 27 -11.01 -19.48 -6.70
N GLY A 28 -10.83 -20.69 -7.23
CA GLY A 28 -9.76 -21.60 -6.82
C GLY A 28 -8.37 -21.00 -7.07
N ALA A 29 -8.13 -20.50 -8.28
CA ALA A 29 -6.87 -19.85 -8.61
C ALA A 29 -6.60 -18.59 -7.76
N LEU A 30 -7.66 -17.84 -7.40
CA LEU A 30 -7.54 -16.67 -6.54
C LEU A 30 -7.28 -17.04 -5.07
N GLU A 31 -7.90 -18.11 -4.57
CA GLU A 31 -7.61 -18.63 -3.23
C GLU A 31 -6.18 -19.18 -3.14
N ASP A 32 -5.69 -19.90 -4.17
CA ASP A 32 -4.30 -20.36 -4.23
C ASP A 32 -3.31 -19.18 -4.18
N ARG A 33 -3.61 -18.11 -4.94
CA ARG A 33 -2.81 -16.87 -4.93
C ARG A 33 -2.81 -16.19 -3.55
N LYS A 34 -3.98 -16.13 -2.90
CA LYS A 34 -4.13 -15.56 -1.57
C LYS A 34 -3.36 -16.37 -0.53
N GLU A 35 -3.44 -17.69 -0.58
CA GLU A 35 -2.70 -18.58 0.31
C GLU A 35 -1.19 -18.41 0.12
N ALA A 36 -0.71 -18.37 -1.12
CA ALA A 36 0.69 -18.09 -1.42
C ALA A 36 1.15 -16.72 -0.88
N ALA A 37 0.32 -15.68 -1.03
CA ALA A 37 0.60 -14.35 -0.49
C ALA A 37 0.73 -14.37 1.05
N ILE A 38 -0.17 -15.07 1.76
CA ILE A 38 -0.14 -15.21 3.21
C ILE A 38 1.11 -15.97 3.66
N GLN A 39 1.48 -17.04 2.95
CA GLN A 39 2.70 -17.80 3.24
C GLN A 39 3.95 -16.93 3.08
N GLU A 40 4.04 -16.14 2.01
CA GLU A 40 5.16 -15.24 1.78
C GLU A 40 5.23 -14.14 2.84
N LEU A 41 4.10 -13.54 3.21
CA LEU A 41 4.02 -12.58 4.31
C LEU A 41 4.50 -13.19 5.63
N THR A 42 4.15 -14.44 5.90
CA THR A 42 4.57 -15.16 7.11
C THR A 42 6.09 -15.33 7.15
N LYS A 43 6.73 -15.63 6.01
CA LYS A 43 8.20 -15.66 5.90
C LYS A 43 8.81 -14.30 6.20
N LEU A 44 8.28 -13.22 5.59
CA LEU A 44 8.77 -11.86 5.85
C LEU A 44 8.68 -11.47 7.34
N ILE A 45 7.59 -11.84 8.01
CA ILE A 45 7.42 -11.61 9.45
C ILE A 45 8.45 -12.42 10.25
N LYS A 46 8.70 -13.67 9.87
CA LYS A 46 9.70 -14.52 10.52
C LYS A 46 11.11 -13.93 10.37
N ASP A 47 11.46 -13.43 9.20
CA ASP A 47 12.77 -12.82 8.94
C ASP A 47 12.99 -11.57 9.81
N LYS A 48 11.93 -10.80 10.07
CA LYS A 48 11.99 -9.62 10.96
C LYS A 48 12.14 -9.95 12.44
N LYS A 49 11.91 -11.19 12.87
CA LYS A 49 12.15 -11.63 14.25
C LYS A 49 13.64 -11.90 14.53
N ALA A 50 14.47 -12.04 13.50
CA ALA A 50 15.90 -12.18 13.66
C ALA A 50 16.53 -10.85 14.13
N VAL A 51 17.70 -10.94 14.77
CA VAL A 51 18.44 -9.75 15.23
C VAL A 51 18.75 -8.86 14.02
N PRO A 52 18.39 -7.57 14.04
CA PRO A 52 18.57 -6.69 12.90
C PRO A 52 20.06 -6.43 12.64
N ILE A 53 20.59 -7.00 11.56
CA ILE A 53 21.92 -6.65 11.04
C ILE A 53 21.75 -5.51 10.04
N ASN A 54 22.45 -4.41 10.28
CA ASN A 54 22.30 -3.20 9.48
C ASN A 54 23.40 -3.10 8.42
N TYR A 55 23.00 -3.14 7.15
CA TYR A 55 23.89 -2.98 6.00
C TYR A 55 23.65 -1.65 5.26
N ASN A 56 22.74 -0.80 5.75
CA ASN A 56 22.34 0.41 5.04
C ASN A 56 23.11 1.64 5.55
N HIS A 57 23.83 2.32 4.66
CA HIS A 57 24.57 3.56 4.96
C HIS A 57 23.68 4.67 5.55
N CYS A 58 22.39 4.72 5.22
CA CYS A 58 21.47 5.72 5.78
C CYS A 58 21.36 5.63 7.31
N TYR A 59 21.78 4.51 7.92
CA TYR A 59 21.89 4.39 9.35
C TYR A 59 22.89 5.37 9.96
N THR A 60 24.12 5.38 9.45
CA THR A 60 25.16 6.27 9.98
C THR A 60 24.74 7.71 9.78
N ASP A 61 24.13 8.03 8.63
CA ASP A 61 23.63 9.37 8.34
C ASP A 61 22.56 9.80 9.36
N LYS A 62 21.60 8.91 9.67
CA LYS A 62 20.52 9.21 10.64
C LYS A 62 21.03 9.36 12.06
N VAL A 63 22.01 8.55 12.47
CA VAL A 63 22.65 8.69 13.79
C VAL A 63 23.45 9.99 13.86
N HIS A 64 24.20 10.34 12.81
CA HIS A 64 24.95 11.59 12.74
C HIS A 64 24.05 12.82 12.74
N GLU A 65 22.93 12.79 12.00
CA GLU A 65 21.91 13.83 11.98
C GLU A 65 21.37 14.08 13.39
N LYS A 66 20.94 13.02 14.10
CA LYS A 66 20.42 13.10 15.48
C LYS A 66 21.44 13.66 16.46
N ARG A 67 22.69 13.20 16.39
CA ARG A 67 23.79 13.73 17.22
C ARG A 67 24.01 15.22 16.95
N THR A 68 23.97 15.64 15.69
CA THR A 68 24.18 17.03 15.29
C THR A 68 23.04 17.92 15.78
N GLU A 69 21.78 17.49 15.61
CA GLU A 69 20.59 18.19 16.12
C GLU A 69 20.66 18.38 17.64
N ARG A 70 21.06 17.34 18.38
CA ARG A 70 21.21 17.40 19.84
C ARG A 70 22.26 18.43 20.27
N VAL A 71 23.43 18.39 19.63
CA VAL A 71 24.50 19.36 19.88
C VAL A 71 24.06 20.78 19.51
N GLU A 72 23.34 20.96 18.40
CA GLU A 72 22.83 22.27 18.00
C GLU A 72 21.84 22.85 19.03
N VAL A 73 20.91 22.03 19.52
CA VAL A 73 19.95 22.44 20.56
C VAL A 73 20.67 22.81 21.86
N GLN A 74 21.63 21.99 22.29
CA GLN A 74 22.43 22.29 23.46
C GLN A 74 23.23 23.57 23.29
N LEU A 75 23.91 23.75 22.15
CA LEU A 75 24.70 24.94 21.88
C LEU A 75 23.84 26.21 21.89
N LYS A 76 22.66 26.19 21.26
CA LYS A 76 21.70 27.30 21.28
C LYS A 76 21.27 27.69 22.70
N LYS A 77 21.23 26.76 23.66
CA LYS A 77 20.90 27.04 25.06
C LYS A 77 21.99 27.85 25.78
N TYR A 78 23.25 27.68 25.40
CA TYR A 78 24.39 28.33 26.06
C TYR A 78 24.90 29.56 25.32
N VAL A 79 24.56 29.74 24.04
CA VAL A 79 24.90 30.93 23.25
C VAL A 79 24.15 32.16 23.79
N PRO A 80 24.84 33.23 24.22
CA PRO A 80 24.19 34.45 24.70
C PRO A 80 23.43 35.20 23.59
N GLU A 81 22.24 35.73 23.89
CA GLU A 81 21.47 36.58 22.96
C GLU A 81 22.25 37.81 22.47
N LYS A 82 23.26 38.27 23.22
CA LYS A 82 24.11 39.40 22.85
C LYS A 82 24.96 39.10 21.60
N ILE A 83 25.37 37.85 21.42
CA ILE A 83 26.13 37.41 20.22
C ILE A 83 25.18 37.28 19.01
N SER A 84 23.94 36.79 19.20
CA SER A 84 22.95 36.72 18.11
C SER A 84 22.48 38.10 17.66
N ALA A 85 22.45 39.09 18.57
CA ALA A 85 22.15 40.49 18.26
C ALA A 85 23.34 41.24 17.62
N ALA A 86 24.59 40.88 17.89
CA ALA A 86 25.77 41.52 17.30
C ALA A 86 25.88 41.33 15.76
N ALA A 87 25.25 40.28 15.21
CA ALA A 87 25.15 40.07 13.77
C ALA A 87 24.15 41.02 13.07
N SER A 88 23.21 41.60 13.83
CA SER A 88 22.34 42.67 13.36
C SER A 88 22.93 44.01 13.77
N THR A 89 24.02 44.40 13.10
CA THR A 89 24.61 45.73 13.26
C THR A 89 23.52 46.76 12.97
N ARG A 90 22.96 47.39 14.01
CA ARG A 90 22.09 48.56 13.85
C ARG A 90 22.96 49.67 13.26
N ARG A 91 22.90 49.84 11.94
CA ARG A 91 23.40 51.03 11.26
C ARG A 91 22.59 52.23 11.78
N CYS A 92 23.21 53.04 12.61
CA CYS A 92 22.68 54.35 12.98
C CYS A 92 22.71 55.25 11.74
N SER A 93 21.64 56.00 11.49
CA SER A 93 21.53 56.91 10.33
C SER A 93 22.48 58.13 10.41
N LEU A 94 23.22 58.28 11.52
CA LEU A 94 24.21 59.33 11.74
C LEU A 94 25.63 58.73 11.79
N GLY A 95 26.22 58.48 10.63
CA GLY A 95 27.68 58.33 10.45
C GLY A 95 28.34 57.06 11.02
N ASP A 96 29.51 56.73 10.46
CA ASP A 96 30.37 55.59 10.80
C ASP A 96 30.88 55.68 12.24
N HIS A 97 30.03 55.32 13.20
CA HIS A 97 30.45 55.03 14.56
C HIS A 97 30.54 53.51 14.70
N TYR A 98 31.77 52.99 14.64
CA TYR A 98 32.06 51.64 15.13
C TYR A 98 31.81 51.62 16.65
N TYR A 99 30.58 51.30 17.06
CA TYR A 99 30.30 50.93 18.43
C TYR A 99 31.00 49.60 18.69
N LYS A 100 32.20 49.66 19.26
CA LYS A 100 32.92 48.48 19.73
C LYS A 100 32.03 47.83 20.81
N PRO A 101 31.51 46.60 20.62
CA PRO A 101 30.73 45.96 21.66
C PRO A 101 31.56 45.93 22.94
N ALA A 102 30.95 46.27 24.07
CA ALA A 102 31.63 46.44 25.37
C ALA A 102 32.19 45.13 25.94
N THR A 103 32.07 44.02 25.22
CA THR A 103 32.60 42.71 25.57
C THR A 103 33.29 42.11 24.34
N ASP A 104 34.48 41.53 24.54
CA ASP A 104 35.13 40.74 23.50
C ASP A 104 34.21 39.56 23.18
N THR A 105 33.61 39.59 22.00
CA THR A 105 32.66 38.56 21.52
C THR A 105 33.31 37.18 21.52
N LYS A 106 34.63 37.12 21.39
CA LYS A 106 35.42 35.91 21.52
C LYS A 106 35.40 35.37 22.95
N GLU A 107 35.59 36.22 23.95
CA GLU A 107 35.54 35.80 25.34
C GLU A 107 34.13 35.37 25.77
N GLU A 108 33.07 36.01 25.27
CA GLU A 108 31.69 35.55 25.52
C GLU A 108 31.42 34.18 24.88
N LEU A 109 31.94 33.94 23.68
CA LEU A 109 31.85 32.65 23.00
C LEU A 109 32.66 31.57 23.72
N ASP A 110 33.89 31.86 24.12
CA ASP A 110 34.74 30.94 24.88
C ASP A 110 34.09 30.58 26.22
N ARG A 111 33.51 31.55 26.93
CA ARG A 111 32.70 31.30 28.15
C ARG A 111 31.49 30.42 27.89
N ALA A 112 30.78 30.62 26.76
CA ALA A 112 29.63 29.79 26.39
C ALA A 112 30.04 28.34 26.07
N ILE A 113 31.14 28.16 25.34
CA ILE A 113 31.71 26.84 25.01
C ILE A 113 32.18 26.12 26.28
N SER A 114 32.89 26.81 27.19
CA SER A 114 33.28 26.25 28.48
C SER A 114 32.07 25.82 29.30
N LYS A 115 31.04 26.67 29.39
CA LYS A 115 29.80 26.35 30.12
C LYS A 115 29.03 25.18 29.51
N TRP A 116 29.00 25.06 28.18
CA TRP A 116 28.45 23.90 27.50
C TRP A 116 29.28 22.65 27.80
N LYS A 117 30.61 22.71 27.67
CA LYS A 117 31.51 21.60 27.99
C LYS A 117 31.32 21.08 29.42
N ASP A 118 31.16 22.00 30.38
CA ASP A 118 30.91 21.67 31.78
C ASP A 118 29.51 21.09 32.01
N SER A 119 28.54 21.41 31.16
CA SER A 119 27.19 20.80 31.19
C SER A 119 27.11 19.42 30.53
N VAL A 120 28.08 19.10 29.66
CA VAL A 120 28.20 17.81 28.95
C VAL A 120 28.78 16.73 29.87
N THR A 121 28.96 16.99 31.17
CA THR A 121 29.49 16.01 32.12
C THR A 121 28.49 14.89 32.42
N ALA A 122 28.70 13.77 31.72
CA ALA A 122 28.99 12.44 32.25
C ALA A 122 27.94 11.68 33.09
N ASP A 123 26.63 11.88 32.86
CA ASP A 123 25.73 10.75 33.10
C ASP A 123 25.91 9.74 31.95
N MET A 124 26.80 8.78 32.19
CA MET A 124 27.13 7.73 31.23
C MET A 124 25.91 6.88 30.89
N GLU A 125 24.98 6.69 31.83
CA GLU A 125 23.77 5.89 31.61
C GLU A 125 22.78 6.66 30.74
N GLU A 126 22.54 7.94 31.03
CA GLU A 126 21.68 8.80 30.22
C GLU A 126 22.20 8.90 28.78
N PHE A 127 23.49 9.22 28.61
CA PHE A 127 24.11 9.30 27.29
C PHE A 127 24.03 7.97 26.52
N SER A 128 24.34 6.84 27.19
CA SER A 128 24.28 5.52 26.56
C SER A 128 22.85 5.14 26.16
N CYS A 129 21.86 5.50 26.98
CA CYS A 129 20.44 5.28 26.69
C CYS A 129 19.99 6.11 25.48
N GLU A 130 20.35 7.40 25.46
CA GLU A 130 20.01 8.30 24.36
C GLU A 130 20.62 7.85 23.03
N GLU A 131 21.90 7.47 23.04
CA GLU A 131 22.59 6.96 21.85
C GLU A 131 21.99 5.63 21.38
N SER A 132 21.67 4.73 22.31
CA SER A 132 21.01 3.45 21.98
C SER A 132 19.63 3.68 21.36
N LEU A 133 18.89 4.67 21.85
CA LEU A 133 17.58 5.04 21.31
C LEU A 133 17.70 5.59 19.88
N ASP A 134 18.64 6.48 19.63
CA ASP A 134 18.89 7.02 18.28
C ASP A 134 19.29 5.92 17.29
N CYS A 135 20.15 5.00 17.72
CA CYS A 135 20.54 3.84 16.92
C CYS A 135 19.33 2.94 16.61
N LEU A 136 18.48 2.66 17.61
CA LEU A 136 17.27 1.87 17.43
C LEU A 136 16.29 2.57 16.47
N GLU A 137 16.09 3.87 16.61
CA GLU A 137 15.21 4.65 15.74
C GLU A 137 15.69 4.63 14.27
N ALA A 138 17.01 4.78 14.06
CA ALA A 138 17.61 4.69 12.75
C ALA A 138 17.44 3.30 12.12
N ILE A 139 17.70 2.23 12.87
CA ILE A 139 17.47 0.84 12.43
C ILE A 139 15.99 0.64 12.07
N TYR A 140 15.08 1.06 12.95
CA TYR A 140 13.64 0.89 12.75
C TYR A 140 13.17 1.59 11.48
N LYS A 141 13.59 2.85 11.26
CA LYS A 141 13.23 3.62 10.04
C LYS A 141 13.67 2.93 8.76
N VAL A 142 14.89 2.39 8.71
CA VAL A 142 15.39 1.65 7.53
C VAL A 142 14.60 0.35 7.36
N GLN A 143 14.47 -0.43 8.43
CA GLN A 143 13.82 -1.73 8.39
C GLN A 143 12.34 -1.64 8.02
N LEU A 144 11.66 -0.58 8.44
CA LEU A 144 10.27 -0.30 8.10
C LEU A 144 10.11 -0.05 6.60
N LYS A 145 10.96 0.80 6.01
CA LYS A 145 10.94 1.07 4.55
C LYS A 145 11.16 -0.20 3.74
N VAL A 146 12.15 -1.00 4.12
CA VAL A 146 12.45 -2.28 3.45
C VAL A 146 11.29 -3.25 3.62
N PHE A 147 10.67 -3.31 4.80
CA PHE A 147 9.51 -4.17 5.03
C PHE A 147 8.35 -3.80 4.12
N PHE A 148 7.98 -2.52 4.06
CA PHE A 148 6.91 -2.06 3.16
C PHE A 148 7.24 -2.36 1.69
N ALA A 149 8.45 -2.06 1.24
CA ALA A 149 8.88 -2.38 -0.12
C ALA A 149 8.76 -3.89 -0.41
N ASN A 150 9.17 -4.74 0.53
CA ASN A 150 9.06 -6.19 0.39
C ASN A 150 7.61 -6.67 0.39
N VAL A 151 6.74 -6.13 1.25
CA VAL A 151 5.31 -6.50 1.24
C VAL A 151 4.68 -6.12 -0.10
N THR A 152 4.91 -4.89 -0.57
CA THR A 152 4.34 -4.44 -1.85
C THR A 152 4.84 -5.29 -3.02
N THR A 153 6.15 -5.49 -3.16
CA THR A 153 6.72 -6.19 -4.32
C THR A 153 6.58 -7.72 -4.23
N GLN A 154 6.84 -8.30 -3.06
CA GLN A 154 6.94 -9.75 -2.90
C GLN A 154 5.61 -10.40 -2.52
N VAL A 155 4.71 -9.70 -1.83
CA VAL A 155 3.40 -10.25 -1.45
C VAL A 155 2.33 -9.80 -2.44
N ILE A 156 2.15 -8.49 -2.60
CA ILE A 156 1.05 -7.95 -3.40
C ILE A 156 1.33 -8.11 -4.88
N GLU A 157 2.42 -7.54 -5.38
CA GLU A 157 2.71 -7.55 -6.82
C GLU A 157 2.95 -8.96 -7.34
N ARG A 158 3.75 -9.76 -6.64
CA ARG A 158 4.09 -11.12 -7.06
C ARG A 158 2.94 -12.14 -6.99
N HIS A 159 2.07 -12.06 -5.98
CA HIS A 159 1.03 -13.10 -5.81
C HIS A 159 -0.36 -12.63 -6.20
N LEU A 160 -0.70 -11.36 -5.97
CA LEU A 160 -2.05 -10.84 -6.26
C LEU A 160 -2.12 -10.15 -7.62
N MET A 161 -1.13 -9.32 -7.95
CA MET A 161 -1.13 -8.56 -9.21
C MET A 161 -0.42 -9.28 -10.36
N ALA A 162 0.35 -10.34 -10.07
CA ALA A 162 1.07 -11.07 -11.09
C ALA A 162 0.09 -11.68 -12.10
N ASP A 163 0.48 -11.53 -13.36
CA ASP A 163 -0.30 -11.71 -14.58
C ASP A 163 -1.65 -12.44 -14.38
N PRO A 164 -2.78 -11.72 -14.31
CA PRO A 164 -4.10 -12.33 -14.24
C PRO A 164 -4.40 -13.14 -15.52
N CYS A 165 -3.72 -12.86 -16.65
CA CYS A 165 -3.89 -13.62 -17.88
C CYS A 165 -3.39 -15.05 -17.76
N ASN A 166 -2.54 -15.38 -16.77
CA ASN A 166 -2.14 -16.77 -16.54
C ASN A 166 -3.31 -17.64 -16.01
N ILE A 167 -4.32 -17.03 -15.35
CA ILE A 167 -5.54 -17.74 -14.94
C ILE A 167 -6.31 -18.23 -16.17
N PHE A 168 -6.24 -17.49 -17.28
CA PHE A 168 -6.86 -17.79 -18.56
C PHE A 168 -5.82 -17.94 -19.68
N SER A 169 -4.74 -18.67 -19.41
CA SER A 169 -3.77 -18.99 -20.45
C SER A 169 -4.44 -19.86 -21.53
N PRO A 170 -4.16 -19.62 -22.82
CA PRO A 170 -4.63 -20.49 -23.91
C PRO A 170 -4.27 -21.97 -23.67
N MET A 171 -3.14 -22.23 -23.01
CA MET A 171 -2.73 -23.57 -22.62
C MET A 171 -3.65 -24.19 -21.56
N THR A 172 -4.14 -23.37 -20.62
CA THR A 172 -5.10 -23.82 -19.60
C THR A 172 -6.42 -24.22 -20.26
N VAL A 173 -6.88 -23.44 -21.25
CA VAL A 173 -8.11 -23.74 -22.01
C VAL A 173 -7.94 -25.00 -22.86
N LEU A 174 -6.80 -25.16 -23.53
CA LEU A 174 -6.50 -26.36 -24.34
C LEU A 174 -6.51 -27.66 -23.51
N ASN A 175 -6.08 -27.59 -22.25
CA ASN A 175 -6.03 -28.74 -21.35
C ASN A 175 -7.36 -29.01 -20.62
N MET A 176 -8.42 -28.24 -20.89
CA MET A 176 -9.73 -28.50 -20.27
C MET A 176 -10.44 -29.66 -20.95
N SER A 177 -11.17 -30.45 -20.18
CA SER A 177 -12.04 -31.48 -20.75
C SER A 177 -13.24 -30.85 -21.45
N ASP A 178 -13.73 -31.50 -22.51
CA ASP A 178 -14.90 -31.05 -23.27
C ASP A 178 -16.12 -30.79 -22.38
N ALA A 179 -16.34 -31.64 -21.37
CA ALA A 179 -17.43 -31.45 -20.41
C ALA A 179 -17.29 -30.15 -19.59
N LYS A 180 -16.07 -29.77 -19.25
CA LYS A 180 -15.78 -28.54 -18.50
C LYS A 180 -15.86 -27.30 -19.41
N VAL A 181 -15.41 -27.41 -20.66
CA VAL A 181 -15.61 -26.34 -21.65
C VAL A 181 -17.11 -26.15 -21.91
N GLN A 182 -17.85 -27.25 -22.07
CA GLN A 182 -19.30 -27.20 -22.27
C GLN A 182 -20.02 -26.51 -21.11
N SER A 183 -19.68 -26.79 -19.84
CA SER A 183 -20.30 -26.08 -18.72
C SER A 183 -19.92 -24.59 -18.66
N ILE A 184 -18.69 -24.23 -19.07
CA ILE A 184 -18.24 -22.83 -19.15
C ILE A 184 -18.88 -22.06 -20.30
N VAL A 185 -19.29 -22.73 -21.38
CA VAL A 185 -19.90 -22.08 -22.55
C VAL A 185 -21.43 -22.17 -22.53
N SER A 186 -22.01 -23.20 -21.89
CA SER A 186 -23.46 -23.44 -21.92
C SER A 186 -24.26 -22.38 -21.19
N GLU A 187 -25.24 -21.79 -21.87
CA GLU A 187 -26.18 -20.86 -21.25
C GLU A 187 -26.96 -21.54 -20.11
N PRO A 188 -27.22 -20.83 -18.99
CA PRO A 188 -28.15 -21.31 -17.99
C PRO A 188 -29.53 -21.60 -18.61
N GLU A 189 -30.19 -22.67 -18.16
CA GLU A 189 -31.44 -23.13 -18.75
C GLU A 189 -32.56 -22.06 -18.70
N SER A 190 -32.58 -21.23 -17.65
CA SER A 190 -33.49 -20.08 -17.53
C SER A 190 -33.27 -19.05 -18.65
N THR A 191 -32.02 -18.67 -18.89
CA THR A 191 -31.62 -17.75 -19.96
C THR A 191 -31.95 -18.32 -21.33
N LYS A 192 -31.68 -19.61 -21.54
CA LYS A 192 -32.00 -20.31 -22.79
C LYS A 192 -33.51 -20.30 -23.07
N ARG A 193 -34.35 -20.61 -22.08
CA ARG A 193 -35.82 -20.51 -22.20
C ARG A 193 -36.29 -19.10 -22.53
N GLN A 194 -35.73 -18.11 -21.85
CA GLN A 194 -36.04 -16.71 -22.10
C GLN A 194 -35.64 -16.27 -23.52
N ARG A 195 -34.46 -16.69 -24.00
CA ARG A 195 -34.00 -16.43 -25.37
C ARG A 195 -34.94 -17.05 -26.40
N MET A 196 -35.37 -18.30 -26.20
CA MET A 196 -36.33 -18.95 -27.09
C MET A 196 -37.68 -18.22 -27.10
N PHE A 197 -38.21 -17.87 -25.92
CA PHE A 197 -39.48 -17.13 -25.80
C PHE A 197 -39.44 -15.77 -26.52
N LEU A 198 -38.38 -14.99 -26.30
CA LEU A 198 -38.23 -13.68 -26.93
C LEU A 198 -38.00 -13.80 -28.45
N SER A 199 -37.23 -14.80 -28.89
CA SER A 199 -36.99 -15.03 -30.33
C SER A 199 -38.27 -15.41 -31.06
N ASP A 200 -39.11 -16.26 -30.46
CA ASP A 200 -40.43 -16.61 -31.00
C ASP A 200 -41.33 -15.37 -31.11
N ARG A 201 -41.30 -14.52 -30.08
CA ARG A 201 -42.09 -13.29 -30.05
C ARG A 201 -41.62 -12.27 -31.10
N ILE A 202 -40.31 -12.12 -31.30
CA ILE A 202 -39.74 -11.32 -32.38
C ILE A 202 -40.19 -11.85 -33.74
N LYS A 203 -40.14 -13.17 -33.95
CA LYS A 203 -40.57 -13.81 -35.19
C LYS A 203 -42.05 -13.50 -35.49
N LYS A 204 -42.93 -13.68 -34.50
CA LYS A 204 -44.37 -13.38 -34.62
C LYS A 204 -44.62 -11.90 -34.94
N LEU A 205 -43.92 -10.99 -34.30
CA LEU A 205 -44.04 -9.56 -34.57
C LEU A 205 -43.53 -9.20 -35.97
N GLY A 206 -42.45 -9.84 -36.43
CA GLY A 206 -41.93 -9.67 -37.79
C GLY A 206 -42.87 -10.18 -38.87
N GLU A 207 -43.49 -11.34 -38.66
CA GLU A 207 -44.53 -11.88 -39.56
C GLU A 207 -45.74 -10.94 -39.63
N GLY A 208 -46.22 -10.46 -38.47
CA GLY A 208 -47.30 -9.47 -38.41
C GLY A 208 -46.96 -8.17 -39.15
N GLN A 209 -45.76 -7.64 -38.94
CA GLN A 209 -45.27 -6.45 -39.65
C GLN A 209 -45.21 -6.66 -41.17
N GLY A 210 -44.75 -7.82 -41.62
CA GLY A 210 -44.72 -8.18 -43.04
C GLY A 210 -46.11 -8.17 -43.68
N ILE A 211 -47.11 -8.72 -42.98
CA ILE A 211 -48.51 -8.71 -43.43
C ILE A 211 -49.02 -7.26 -43.56
N PHE A 212 -48.79 -6.41 -42.56
CA PHE A 212 -49.23 -5.00 -42.63
C PHE A 212 -48.57 -4.25 -43.78
N ARG A 213 -47.30 -4.52 -44.07
CA ARG A 213 -46.57 -3.86 -45.15
C ARG A 213 -47.12 -4.24 -46.53
N ILE A 214 -47.41 -5.53 -46.76
CA ILE A 214 -48.04 -6.01 -48.01
C ILE A 214 -49.40 -5.33 -48.24
N PHE A 215 -50.15 -5.09 -47.17
CA PHE A 215 -51.46 -4.45 -47.27
C PHE A 215 -51.40 -2.94 -47.52
N MET A 216 -50.34 -2.28 -47.05
CA MET A 216 -50.12 -0.83 -47.23
C MET A 216 -49.46 -0.48 -48.58
N ASP A 217 -48.77 -1.43 -49.22
CA ASP A 217 -48.13 -1.26 -50.54
C ASP A 217 -49.08 -1.57 -51.73
N ARG A 218 -50.39 -1.76 -51.46
CA ARG A 218 -51.47 -1.88 -52.46
C ARG A 218 -52.31 -0.60 -52.51
#